data_AF-A0A3B6R8Z9-F1
#
_entry.id   AF-A0A3B6R8Z9-F1
#
_cell.length_a   1.000
_cell.length_b   1.000
_cell.length_c   1.000
_cell.angle_alpha   90.00
_cell.angle_beta   90.00
_cell.angle_gamma   90.00
#
_symmetry.space_group_name_H-M   'P 1'
#
loop_
_entity.id
_entity.type
_entity.pdbx_description
1 polymer ?
#
loop_
_entity_poly.entity_id
_entity_poly.type
_entity_poly.pdbx_seq_one_letter_code
_entity_poly.pdbx_strand_id
1 'polypeptide(L)'
;MQAQIERVLPLSRALAAAHRQVQAGVWKCMPQYIRWICEMVYGKNDDGSDSMAVQLVDELHWDDLVIIIAVVSSKQKETSSTSGMRDTVETSPLLQYRAQTVVPSHILKMEEAIKNCEFESFARLTCADSNQFHVVCLDTSPPMFYMNDTSHRIISLVEKWNHSEGTPQVYSVPV
;
A
#
# COMPACT_ATOMS: atom_id res chain seq x y z
N MET A 1 2.89 -23.00 9.12
CA MET A 1 3.90 -22.21 8.37
C MET A 1 4.24 -20.99 9.23
N GLN A 2 5.50 -20.81 9.60
CA GLN A 2 5.95 -19.67 10.43
C GLN A 2 6.25 -18.49 9.51
N ALA A 3 5.69 -17.31 9.80
CA ALA A 3 6.11 -16.07 9.15
C ALA A 3 7.52 -15.71 9.64
N GLN A 4 8.41 -15.31 8.73
CA GLN A 4 9.76 -14.87 9.08
C GLN A 4 9.87 -13.36 8.87
N ILE A 5 10.35 -12.66 9.88
CA ILE A 5 10.71 -11.24 9.73
C ILE A 5 11.99 -11.20 8.90
N GLU A 6 11.89 -10.71 7.67
CA GLU A 6 13.03 -10.67 6.77
C GLU A 6 13.80 -9.36 6.94
N ARG A 7 13.09 -8.24 7.16
CA ARG A 7 13.70 -6.91 7.29
C ARG A 7 12.93 -6.03 8.26
N VAL A 8 13.70 -5.25 9.02
CA VAL A 8 13.24 -4.07 9.75
C VAL A 8 13.96 -2.88 9.12
N LEU A 9 13.21 -1.95 8.54
CA LEU A 9 13.77 -0.81 7.83
C LEU A 9 13.30 0.49 8.49
N PRO A 10 14.21 1.44 8.80
CA PRO A 10 13.80 2.80 9.08
C PRO A 10 13.21 3.41 7.81
N LEU A 11 12.26 4.34 7.98
CA LEU A 11 11.56 5.01 6.88
C LEU A 11 12.52 5.54 5.81
N SER A 12 13.62 6.16 6.25
CA SER A 12 14.63 6.74 5.38
C SER A 12 15.23 5.79 4.34
N ARG A 13 15.43 4.51 4.72
CA ARG A 13 15.95 3.49 3.79
C ARG A 13 14.87 2.96 2.85
N ALA A 14 13.63 2.85 3.31
CA ALA A 14 12.51 2.48 2.46
C ALA A 14 12.23 3.55 1.40
N LEU A 15 12.36 4.82 1.79
CA LEU A 15 12.23 6.00 0.93
C LEU A 15 13.33 6.11 -0.13
N ALA A 16 14.59 5.92 0.25
CA ALA A 16 15.69 5.93 -0.71
C ALA A 16 15.56 4.79 -1.76
N ALA A 17 14.92 3.67 -1.40
CA ALA A 17 14.61 2.59 -2.33
C ALA A 17 13.43 2.97 -3.25
N ALA A 18 12.39 3.60 -2.70
CA ALA A 18 11.24 4.12 -3.43
C ALA A 18 11.64 5.17 -4.48
N HIS A 19 12.38 6.20 -4.07
CA HIS A 19 12.79 7.30 -4.92
C HIS A 19 13.56 6.81 -6.16
N ARG A 20 14.44 5.81 -5.99
CA ARG A 20 15.18 5.19 -7.11
C ARG A 20 14.28 4.44 -8.10
N GLN A 21 13.22 3.81 -7.63
CA GLN A 21 12.29 3.07 -8.48
C GLN A 21 11.28 3.99 -9.19
N VAL A 22 10.89 5.09 -8.53
CA VAL A 22 10.11 6.18 -9.11
C VAL A 22 10.84 6.77 -10.32
N GLN A 23 12.11 7.14 -10.14
CA GLN A 23 12.94 7.74 -11.20
C GLN A 23 13.21 6.77 -12.36
N ALA A 24 13.09 5.46 -12.12
CA ALA A 24 13.24 4.42 -13.12
C ALA A 24 11.95 4.11 -13.92
N GLY A 25 10.84 4.79 -13.64
CA GLY A 25 9.56 4.56 -14.35
C GLY A 25 8.88 3.23 -14.02
N VAL A 26 9.34 2.51 -12.98
CA VAL A 26 8.83 1.19 -12.56
C VAL A 26 7.78 1.35 -11.44
N TRP A 27 6.92 2.36 -11.57
CA TRP A 27 5.97 2.75 -10.51
C TRP A 27 4.73 1.85 -10.44
N LYS A 28 4.38 1.14 -11.53
CA LYS A 28 3.21 0.25 -11.64
C LYS A 28 3.25 -0.95 -10.69
N CYS A 29 4.40 -1.24 -10.09
CA CYS A 29 4.64 -2.40 -9.23
C CYS A 29 5.02 -2.03 -7.79
N MET A 30 4.80 -0.77 -7.37
CA MET A 30 5.24 -0.33 -6.04
C MET A 30 4.37 -0.91 -4.92
N PRO A 31 4.99 -1.39 -3.82
CA PRO A 31 4.28 -1.72 -2.60
C PRO A 31 3.45 -0.53 -2.09
N GLN A 32 2.21 -0.79 -1.65
CA GLN A 32 1.27 0.27 -1.27
C GLN A 32 1.81 1.23 -0.21
N TYR A 33 2.71 0.78 0.69
CA TYR A 33 3.31 1.65 1.71
C TYR A 33 4.27 2.71 1.15
N ILE A 34 4.87 2.48 -0.02
CA ILE A 34 5.77 3.43 -0.69
C ILE A 34 4.99 4.60 -1.34
N ARG A 35 3.72 4.35 -1.69
CA ARG A 35 2.86 5.34 -2.33
C ARG A 35 2.51 6.53 -1.43
N TRP A 36 2.76 6.45 -0.14
CA TRP A 36 2.24 7.44 0.80
C TRP A 36 3.17 8.62 1.05
N ILE A 37 4.47 8.48 0.79
CA ILE A 37 5.46 9.55 1.04
C ILE A 37 5.87 10.25 -0.26
N CYS A 38 5.33 9.78 -1.38
CA CYS A 38 5.38 10.45 -2.66
C CYS A 38 3.94 10.68 -3.14
N GLU A 39 3.55 11.93 -3.36
CA GLU A 39 2.30 12.24 -4.03
C GLU A 39 2.41 11.80 -5.49
N MET A 40 1.38 11.13 -5.98
CA MET A 40 1.27 10.80 -7.40
C MET A 40 0.43 11.88 -8.06
N VAL A 41 1.07 12.74 -8.85
CA VAL A 41 0.34 13.65 -9.71
C VAL A 41 -0.18 12.83 -10.89
N TYR A 42 -1.49 12.58 -10.92
CA TYR A 42 -2.11 11.97 -12.08
C TYR A 42 -1.99 12.92 -13.26
N GLY A 43 -1.28 12.45 -14.29
CA GLY A 43 -1.12 13.20 -15.52
C GLY A 43 -2.47 13.44 -16.20
N LYS A 44 -2.68 14.66 -16.68
CA LYS A 44 -3.82 15.07 -17.51
C LYS A 44 -3.54 14.85 -18.99
N ASN A 45 -2.28 14.71 -19.39
CA ASN A 45 -1.91 14.49 -20.78
C ASN A 45 -2.04 13.01 -21.13
N ASP A 46 -2.60 12.71 -22.30
CA ASP A 46 -2.77 11.34 -22.79
C ASP A 46 -1.46 10.59 -23.01
N ASP A 47 -0.34 11.33 -23.15
CA ASP A 47 1.00 10.77 -23.29
C ASP A 47 1.66 10.41 -21.93
N GLY A 48 1.01 10.76 -20.82
CA GLY A 48 1.50 10.51 -19.46
C GLY A 48 2.73 11.34 -19.08
N SER A 49 3.09 12.35 -19.87
CA SER A 49 4.27 13.21 -19.65
C SER A 49 4.26 13.95 -18.32
N ASP A 50 3.09 14.19 -17.75
CA ASP A 50 2.87 14.88 -16.49
C ASP A 50 2.50 13.93 -15.33
N SER A 51 2.53 12.61 -15.56
CA SER A 51 2.39 11.61 -14.52
C SER A 51 3.72 11.41 -13.78
N MET A 52 3.90 12.13 -12.68
CA MET A 52 5.14 12.09 -11.90
C MET A 52 4.86 11.81 -10.42
N ALA A 53 5.85 11.22 -9.76
CA ALA A 53 5.85 11.17 -8.31
C ALA A 53 6.62 12.37 -7.76
N VAL A 54 6.02 13.03 -6.78
CA VAL A 54 6.60 14.17 -6.08
C VAL A 54 6.82 13.78 -4.62
N GLN A 55 8.03 14.00 -4.10
CA GLN A 55 8.31 13.73 -2.70
C GLN A 55 7.47 14.66 -1.80
N LEU A 56 6.73 14.09 -0.85
CA LEU A 56 5.87 14.86 0.07
C LEU A 56 6.65 15.43 1.25
N VAL A 57 7.52 14.61 1.85
CA VAL A 57 8.37 14.97 2.99
C VAL A 57 9.74 14.30 2.85
N ASP A 58 10.74 14.84 3.54
CA ASP A 58 12.07 14.24 3.58
C ASP A 58 12.10 12.94 4.41
N GLU A 59 13.19 12.21 4.28
CA GLU A 59 13.40 10.95 4.99
C GLU A 59 13.57 11.06 6.51
N LEU A 60 13.82 12.26 7.03
CA LEU A 60 14.03 12.56 8.46
C LEU A 60 12.75 13.11 9.12
N HIS A 61 11.72 13.38 8.32
CA HIS A 61 10.45 13.95 8.79
C HIS A 61 9.77 13.09 9.86
N TRP A 62 9.92 11.77 9.78
CA TRP A 62 9.26 10.83 10.69
C TRP A 62 10.20 9.68 11.11
N ASP A 63 11.22 10.01 11.90
CA ASP A 63 12.26 9.08 12.37
C ASP A 63 11.73 7.91 13.20
N ASP A 64 10.62 8.12 13.93
CA ASP A 64 9.99 7.09 14.77
C ASP A 64 9.25 6.00 13.96
N LEU A 65 9.03 6.20 12.65
CA LEU A 65 8.30 5.26 11.82
C LEU A 65 9.17 4.08 11.39
N VAL A 66 8.80 2.88 11.85
CA VAL A 66 9.51 1.62 11.57
C VAL A 66 8.67 0.70 10.70
N ILE A 67 9.28 0.16 9.64
CA ILE A 67 8.63 -0.78 8.72
C ILE A 67 9.19 -2.19 8.97
N ILE A 68 8.30 -3.15 9.24
CA ILE A 68 8.63 -4.57 9.41
C ILE A 68 8.04 -5.36 8.25
N ILE A 69 8.89 -6.10 7.54
CA ILE A 69 8.47 -6.97 6.43
C ILE A 69 8.47 -8.42 6.89
N ALA A 70 7.26 -8.99 7.00
CA ALA A 70 7.04 -10.38 7.32
C ALA A 70 6.79 -11.20 6.05
N VAL A 71 7.71 -12.10 5.71
CA VAL A 71 7.54 -13.01 4.59
C VAL A 71 6.72 -14.21 5.05
N VAL A 72 5.52 -14.33 4.49
CA VAL A 72 4.56 -15.38 4.83
C VAL A 72 4.53 -16.54 3.84
N SER A 73 5.09 -16.36 2.65
CA SER A 73 5.18 -17.39 1.61
C SER A 73 6.22 -16.99 0.57
N SER A 74 7.02 -17.96 0.12
CA SER A 74 7.92 -17.81 -1.04
C SER A 74 7.29 -18.34 -2.33
N LYS A 75 6.04 -18.80 -2.29
CA LYS A 75 5.32 -19.24 -3.49
C LYS A 75 5.11 -18.07 -4.43
N GLN A 76 5.36 -18.31 -5.72
CA GLN A 76 5.06 -17.35 -6.77
C GLN A 76 3.55 -17.06 -6.79
N LYS A 77 3.21 -15.78 -6.98
CA LYS A 77 1.83 -15.34 -7.17
C LYS A 77 1.24 -16.04 -8.39
N GLU A 78 0.01 -16.52 -8.28
CA GLU A 78 -0.67 -17.17 -9.40
C GLU A 78 -0.92 -16.19 -10.56
N THR A 79 -1.35 -14.96 -10.22
CA THR A 79 -1.58 -13.89 -11.19
C THR A 79 -0.53 -12.80 -11.03
N SER A 80 0.16 -12.46 -12.12
CA SER A 80 1.09 -11.32 -12.15
C SER A 80 0.34 -10.01 -11.89
N SER A 81 0.98 -9.03 -11.24
CA SER A 81 0.34 -7.74 -10.96
C SER A 81 -0.08 -7.01 -12.25
N THR A 82 0.69 -7.14 -13.34
CA THR A 82 0.37 -6.51 -14.62
C THR A 82 -0.91 -7.07 -15.26
N SER A 83 -1.03 -8.41 -15.32
CA SER A 83 -2.24 -9.05 -15.86
C SER A 83 -3.42 -8.82 -14.92
N GLY A 84 -3.21 -9.01 -13.62
CA GLY A 84 -4.27 -8.84 -12.61
C GLY A 84 -4.84 -7.43 -12.58
N MET A 85 -4.01 -6.39 -12.70
CA MET A 85 -4.49 -5.02 -12.79
C MET A 85 -5.35 -4.76 -14.03
N ARG A 86 -4.96 -5.31 -15.20
CA ARG A 86 -5.77 -5.19 -16.42
C ARG A 86 -7.13 -5.83 -16.24
N ASP A 87 -7.15 -7.09 -15.79
CA ASP A 87 -8.38 -7.85 -15.61
C ASP A 87 -9.31 -7.15 -14.59
N THR A 88 -8.73 -6.56 -13.54
CA THR A 88 -9.48 -5.79 -12.54
C THR A 88 -10.11 -4.53 -13.14
N VAL A 89 -9.38 -3.78 -13.99
CA VAL A 89 -9.93 -2.60 -14.69
C VAL A 89 -11.10 -2.97 -15.57
N GLU A 90 -11.01 -4.12 -16.26
CA GLU A 90 -12.03 -4.58 -17.20
C GLU A 90 -13.26 -5.15 -16.51
N THR A 91 -13.11 -5.77 -15.33
CA THR A 91 -14.17 -6.61 -14.75
C THR A 91 -14.70 -6.17 -13.39
N SER A 92 -13.95 -5.38 -12.60
CA SER A 92 -14.36 -4.98 -11.25
C SER A 92 -15.04 -3.59 -11.25
N PRO A 93 -16.37 -3.48 -11.03
CA PRO A 93 -17.01 -2.20 -10.78
C PRO A 93 -16.53 -1.54 -9.48
N LEU A 94 -16.08 -2.33 -8.49
CA LEU A 94 -15.53 -1.79 -7.23
C LEU A 94 -14.24 -1.00 -7.46
N LEU A 95 -13.41 -1.39 -8.44
CA LEU A 95 -12.22 -0.60 -8.80
C LEU A 95 -12.60 0.80 -9.31
N GLN A 96 -13.66 0.90 -10.13
CA GLN A 96 -14.11 2.19 -10.66
C GLN A 96 -14.53 3.13 -9.53
N TYR A 97 -15.35 2.64 -8.59
CA TYR A 97 -15.75 3.40 -7.41
C TYR A 97 -14.54 3.78 -6.54
N ARG A 98 -13.62 2.84 -6.29
CA ARG A 98 -12.39 3.09 -5.53
C ARG A 98 -11.57 4.21 -6.16
N ALA A 99 -11.33 4.16 -7.47
CA ALA A 99 -10.53 5.15 -8.18
C ALA A 99 -11.18 6.55 -8.22
N GLN A 100 -12.49 6.62 -8.40
CA GLN A 100 -13.20 7.89 -8.57
C GLN A 100 -13.56 8.57 -7.24
N THR A 101 -13.83 7.79 -6.19
CA THR A 101 -14.41 8.32 -4.94
C THR A 101 -13.48 8.13 -3.74
N VAL A 102 -12.89 6.94 -3.59
CA VAL A 102 -12.19 6.59 -2.34
C VAL A 102 -10.75 7.10 -2.36
N VAL A 103 -9.99 6.76 -3.40
CA VAL A 103 -8.57 7.09 -3.52
C VAL A 103 -8.30 8.59 -3.46
N PRO A 104 -9.05 9.49 -4.14
CA PRO A 104 -8.80 10.92 -4.05
C PRO A 104 -8.92 11.47 -2.62
N SER A 105 -9.94 11.01 -1.86
CA SER A 105 -10.09 11.42 -0.46
C SER A 105 -9.00 10.83 0.44
N HIS A 106 -8.62 9.58 0.21
CA HIS A 106 -7.57 8.91 0.98
C HIS A 106 -6.20 9.55 0.78
N ILE A 107 -5.86 10.00 -0.43
CA ILE A 107 -4.60 10.71 -0.72
C ILE A 107 -4.51 11.97 0.16
N LEU A 108 -5.52 12.83 0.14
CA LEU A 108 -5.52 14.07 0.93
C LEU A 108 -5.38 13.81 2.43
N LYS A 109 -6.12 12.83 2.97
CA LYS A 109 -6.05 12.47 4.38
C LYS A 109 -4.71 11.84 4.76
N MET A 110 -4.12 11.04 3.88
CA MET A 110 -2.82 10.44 4.14
C MET A 110 -1.71 11.49 4.12
N GLU A 111 -1.76 12.43 3.17
CA GLU A 111 -0.82 13.54 3.14
C GLU A 111 -0.85 14.36 4.42
N GLU A 112 -2.05 14.66 4.93
CA GLU A 112 -2.23 15.36 6.20
C GLU A 112 -1.65 14.54 7.37
N ALA A 113 -1.97 13.24 7.44
CA ALA A 113 -1.45 12.36 8.47
C ALA A 113 0.09 12.28 8.45
N ILE A 114 0.71 12.27 7.27
CA ILE A 114 2.18 12.25 7.13
C ILE A 114 2.78 13.59 7.51
N LYS A 115 2.25 14.70 7.00
CA LYS A 115 2.74 16.05 7.33
C LYS A 115 2.70 16.32 8.83
N ASN A 116 1.69 15.81 9.52
CA ASN A 116 1.49 15.98 10.96
C ASN A 116 2.10 14.87 11.83
N CYS A 117 2.74 13.86 11.23
CA CYS A 117 3.22 12.66 11.91
C CYS A 117 2.13 11.99 12.78
N GLU A 118 0.89 12.00 12.28
CA GLU A 118 -0.29 11.48 12.97
C GLU A 118 -0.43 9.97 12.72
N PHE A 119 0.22 9.18 13.58
CA PHE A 119 0.33 7.73 13.39
C PHE A 119 -1.03 7.01 13.36
N GLU A 120 -2.00 7.45 14.16
CA GLU A 120 -3.32 6.81 14.23
C GLU A 120 -4.08 6.92 12.90
N SER A 121 -4.12 8.12 12.31
CA SER A 121 -4.74 8.33 11.00
C SER A 121 -3.97 7.60 9.90
N PHE A 122 -2.63 7.66 9.92
CA PHE A 122 -1.77 6.91 8.99
C PHE A 122 -2.05 5.39 9.05
N ALA A 123 -2.13 4.84 10.27
CA ALA A 123 -2.39 3.42 10.52
C ALA A 123 -3.74 2.98 9.95
N ARG A 124 -4.80 3.70 10.32
CA ARG A 124 -6.17 3.39 9.86
C ARG A 124 -6.30 3.46 8.36
N LEU A 125 -5.78 4.51 7.73
CA LEU A 125 -5.82 4.68 6.28
C LEU A 125 -5.04 3.58 5.57
N THR A 126 -3.84 3.24 6.06
CA THR A 126 -3.00 2.19 5.46
C THR A 126 -3.68 0.82 5.51
N CYS A 127 -4.23 0.43 6.66
CA CYS A 127 -4.95 -0.84 6.83
C CYS A 127 -6.21 -0.87 5.95
N ALA A 128 -7.00 0.21 5.97
CA ALA A 128 -8.23 0.31 5.17
C ALA A 128 -7.96 0.24 3.66
N ASP A 129 -6.91 0.91 3.19
CA ASP A 129 -6.54 0.92 1.78
C ASP A 129 -6.03 -0.46 1.33
N SER A 130 -5.23 -1.12 2.17
CA SER A 130 -4.78 -2.49 1.92
C SER A 130 -5.97 -3.45 1.83
N ASN A 131 -6.92 -3.39 2.77
CA ASN A 131 -8.11 -4.24 2.77
C ASN A 131 -8.96 -4.01 1.51
N GLN A 132 -9.26 -2.75 1.19
CA GLN A 132 -10.11 -2.43 0.04
C GLN A 132 -9.46 -2.85 -1.27
N PHE A 133 -8.14 -2.73 -1.39
CA PHE A 133 -7.43 -3.21 -2.56
C PHE A 133 -7.61 -4.72 -2.77
N HIS A 134 -7.48 -5.53 -1.72
CA HIS A 134 -7.70 -6.99 -1.84
C HIS A 134 -9.18 -7.36 -2.08
N VAL A 135 -10.14 -6.55 -1.61
CA VAL A 135 -11.56 -6.71 -1.96
C VAL A 135 -11.77 -6.49 -3.46
N VAL A 136 -11.12 -5.48 -4.04
CA VAL A 136 -11.16 -5.24 -5.48
C VAL A 136 -10.55 -6.41 -6.26
N CYS A 137 -9.43 -6.98 -5.79
CA CYS A 137 -8.86 -8.18 -6.41
C CYS A 137 -9.81 -9.39 -6.35
N LEU A 138 -10.59 -9.51 -5.28
CA LEU A 138 -11.60 -10.57 -5.12
C LEU A 138 -12.82 -10.36 -6.04
N ASP A 139 -13.17 -9.12 -6.34
CA ASP A 139 -14.27 -8.73 -7.23
C ASP A 139 -13.94 -8.87 -8.73
N THR A 140 -12.65 -9.00 -9.08
CA THR A 140 -12.20 -9.31 -10.44
C THR A 140 -12.75 -10.65 -10.94
N SER A 141 -12.98 -10.80 -12.25
CA SER A 141 -13.41 -12.06 -12.87
C SER A 141 -12.35 -12.58 -13.87
N PRO A 142 -11.67 -13.71 -13.60
CA PRO A 142 -11.80 -14.57 -12.42
C PRO A 142 -11.24 -13.93 -11.13
N PRO A 143 -11.73 -14.33 -9.95
CA PRO A 143 -11.30 -13.75 -8.67
C PRO A 143 -9.82 -14.03 -8.40
N MET A 144 -9.13 -13.02 -7.86
CA MET A 144 -7.71 -13.12 -7.52
C MET A 144 -7.49 -13.16 -6.00
N PHE A 145 -6.67 -14.12 -5.55
CA PHE A 145 -6.37 -14.33 -4.14
C PHE A 145 -4.89 -14.12 -3.87
N TYR A 146 -4.54 -12.94 -3.35
CA TYR A 146 -3.16 -12.64 -2.95
C TYR A 146 -2.90 -12.89 -1.45
N MET A 147 -3.94 -12.82 -0.63
CA MET A 147 -3.86 -13.15 0.79
C MET A 147 -4.08 -14.64 1.01
N ASN A 148 -3.31 -15.22 1.94
CA ASN A 148 -3.51 -16.59 2.42
C ASN A 148 -3.87 -16.60 3.91
N ASP A 149 -4.09 -17.78 4.47
CA ASP A 149 -4.44 -17.95 5.89
C ASP A 149 -3.44 -17.30 6.85
N THR A 150 -2.16 -17.27 6.50
CA THR A 150 -1.12 -16.59 7.30
C THR A 150 -1.30 -15.08 7.25
N SER A 151 -1.60 -14.51 6.07
CA SER A 151 -1.92 -13.09 5.93
C SER A 151 -3.13 -12.71 6.80
N HIS A 152 -4.22 -13.49 6.73
CA HIS A 152 -5.42 -13.24 7.55
C HIS A 152 -5.17 -13.36 9.05
N ARG A 153 -4.30 -14.29 9.48
CA ARG A 153 -3.89 -14.42 10.89
C ARG A 153 -3.11 -13.21 11.37
N ILE A 154 -2.21 -12.66 10.55
CA ILE A 154 -1.46 -11.43 10.89
C ILE A 154 -2.43 -10.26 11.02
N ILE A 155 -3.34 -10.07 10.08
CA ILE A 155 -4.38 -9.03 10.14
C ILE A 155 -5.18 -9.15 11.45
N SER A 156 -5.65 -10.37 11.75
CA SER A 156 -6.41 -10.63 12.98
C SER A 156 -5.63 -10.35 14.26
N LEU A 157 -4.30 -10.60 14.24
CA LEU A 157 -3.44 -10.34 15.38
C LEU A 157 -3.23 -8.83 15.58
N VAL A 158 -2.99 -8.09 14.50
CA VAL A 158 -2.82 -6.63 14.55
C VAL A 158 -4.12 -5.95 14.97
N GLU A 159 -5.27 -6.35 14.45
CA GLU A 159 -6.57 -5.82 14.88
C GLU A 159 -6.86 -6.08 16.36
N LYS A 160 -6.56 -7.28 16.86
CA LYS A 160 -6.69 -7.58 18.29
C LYS A 160 -5.78 -6.72 19.15
N TRP A 161 -4.53 -6.53 18.72
CA TRP A 161 -3.58 -5.64 19.39
C TRP A 161 -4.11 -4.21 19.43
N ASN A 162 -4.60 -3.69 18.31
CA ASN A 162 -5.14 -2.34 18.21
C ASN A 162 -6.37 -2.12 19.08
N HIS A 163 -7.12 -3.19 19.37
CA HIS A 163 -8.26 -3.14 20.26
C HIS A 163 -7.87 -3.22 21.74
N SER A 164 -6.79 -3.95 22.08
CA SER A 164 -6.34 -4.12 23.46
C SER A 164 -5.42 -3.01 23.94
N GLU A 165 -4.58 -2.47 23.05
CA GLU A 165 -3.58 -1.45 23.35
C GLU A 165 -4.07 -0.08 22.87
N GLY A 166 -3.75 0.97 23.64
CA GLY A 166 -4.06 2.36 23.26
C GLY A 166 -3.22 2.91 22.10
N THR A 167 -2.34 2.09 21.50
CA THR A 167 -1.48 2.48 20.37
C THR A 167 -1.76 1.61 19.15
N PRO A 168 -2.22 2.22 18.03
CA PRO A 168 -2.56 1.47 16.83
C PRO A 168 -1.29 0.98 16.13
N GLN A 169 -1.27 -0.27 15.71
CA GLN A 169 -0.28 -0.90 14.85
C GLN A 169 -0.81 -0.95 13.41
N VAL A 170 0.10 -0.94 12.44
CA VAL A 170 -0.22 -0.91 11.01
C VAL A 170 0.04 -2.26 10.37
N TYR A 171 -0.84 -2.69 9.46
CA TYR A 171 -0.54 -3.76 8.53
C TYR A 171 -0.86 -3.32 7.09
N SER A 172 -0.12 -3.86 6.14
CA SER A 172 -0.40 -3.76 4.71
C SER A 172 0.09 -5.02 4.04
N VAL A 173 -0.75 -5.64 3.21
CA VAL A 173 -0.38 -6.84 2.46
C VAL A 173 -0.08 -6.45 1.01
N PRO A 174 1.19 -6.49 0.57
CA PRO A 174 1.56 -6.16 -0.79
C PRO A 174 1.17 -7.28 -1.76
N VAL A 175 1.00 -6.90 -3.04
CA VAL A 175 0.74 -7.79 -4.19
C VAL A 175 1.83 -7.75 -5.22
#